data_AF-A0AB37XPY6-F1
#
_entry.id   AF-A0AB37XPY6-F1
#
_cell.length_a   1.000
_cell.length_b   1.000
_cell.length_c   1.000
_cell.angle_alpha   90.00
_cell.angle_beta   90.00
_cell.angle_gamma   90.00
#
_symmetry.space_group_name_H-M   'P 1'
#
loop_
_entity.id
_entity.type
_entity.pdbx_description
1 polymer ?
#
loop_
_entity_poly.entity_id
_entity_poly.type
_entity_poly.pdbx_seq_one_letter_code
_entity_poly.pdbx_strand_id
1 'polypeptide(L)'
;EEGITKSEKAFGIENLFDIKHVTLLHHINQAMKAQASMHKDVDYVVQDGEIVIVDQFTGRLRKGRRYSEGLHQAIEAKEGLEIQNESMTLATITFQNYFRMYEKLSGMTGT
;
A
#
# COMPACT_ATOMS: atom_id res chain seq x y z
N GLU A 1 -9.71 -22.38 7.09
CA GLU A 1 -9.30 -23.27 5.98
C GLU A 1 -10.17 -23.09 4.74
N GLU A 2 -11.50 -23.05 4.85
CA GLU A 2 -12.40 -22.89 3.69
C GLU A 2 -12.06 -21.71 2.75
N GLY A 3 -11.69 -20.55 3.29
CA GLY A 3 -11.32 -19.37 2.49
C GLY A 3 -10.05 -19.56 1.65
N ILE A 4 -9.09 -20.35 2.15
CA ILE A 4 -7.84 -20.67 1.45
C ILE A 4 -8.17 -21.60 0.29
N THR A 5 -8.89 -22.70 0.56
CA THR A 5 -9.32 -23.67 -0.46
C THR A 5 -10.19 -23.03 -1.55
N LYS A 6 -11.05 -22.06 -1.19
CA LYS A 6 -11.84 -21.30 -2.15
C LYS A 6 -10.97 -20.43 -3.05
N SER A 7 -9.96 -19.77 -2.48
CA SER A 7 -9.01 -18.95 -3.22
C SER A 7 -8.15 -19.80 -4.16
N GLU A 8 -7.65 -20.93 -3.68
CA GLU A 8 -6.88 -21.90 -4.47
C GLU A 8 -7.65 -22.40 -5.69
N LYS A 9 -8.93 -22.77 -5.51
CA LYS A 9 -9.81 -23.16 -6.62
C LYS A 9 -10.12 -22.02 -7.58
N ALA A 10 -10.34 -20.80 -7.09
CA ALA A 10 -10.65 -19.65 -7.92
C ALA A 10 -9.49 -19.25 -8.84
N PHE A 11 -8.25 -19.36 -8.34
CA PHE A 11 -7.04 -19.05 -9.08
C PHE A 11 -6.38 -20.28 -9.75
N GLY A 12 -6.92 -21.48 -9.55
CA GLY A 12 -6.42 -22.72 -10.15
C GLY A 12 -5.04 -23.14 -9.65
N ILE A 13 -4.73 -22.87 -8.38
CA ILE A 13 -3.43 -23.17 -7.77
C ILE A 13 -3.55 -24.26 -6.71
N GLU A 14 -2.48 -25.05 -6.53
CA GLU A 14 -2.46 -26.14 -5.54
C GLU A 14 -2.17 -25.65 -4.11
N ASN A 15 -1.36 -24.60 -3.97
CA ASN A 15 -0.98 -24.05 -2.68
C ASN A 15 -0.81 -22.53 -2.75
N LEU A 16 -1.61 -21.79 -1.98
CA LEU A 16 -1.54 -20.34 -1.92
C LEU A 16 -0.26 -19.81 -1.22
N PHE A 17 0.35 -20.62 -0.35
CA PHE A 17 1.51 -20.23 0.44
C PHE A 17 2.86 -20.55 -0.21
N ASP A 18 2.86 -21.04 -1.46
CA ASP A 18 4.10 -21.23 -2.21
C ASP A 18 4.79 -19.89 -2.49
N ILE A 19 6.13 -19.90 -2.55
CA ILE A 19 6.96 -18.71 -2.79
C ILE A 19 6.57 -18.03 -4.11
N LYS A 20 6.15 -18.83 -5.10
CA LYS A 20 5.66 -18.35 -6.40
C LYS A 20 4.40 -17.51 -6.30
N HIS A 21 3.60 -17.69 -5.24
CA HIS A 21 2.29 -17.07 -5.07
C HIS A 21 2.27 -15.99 -3.98
N VAL A 22 3.42 -15.59 -3.44
CA VAL A 22 3.52 -14.56 -2.39
C VAL A 22 2.85 -13.25 -2.81
N THR A 23 3.03 -12.81 -4.06
CA THR A 23 2.39 -11.61 -4.60
C THR A 23 0.87 -11.77 -4.69
N LEU A 24 0.39 -12.94 -5.11
CA LEU A 24 -1.04 -13.23 -5.20
C LEU A 24 -1.69 -13.24 -3.81
N LEU A 25 -1.06 -13.89 -2.84
CA LEU A 25 -1.48 -13.90 -1.44
C LEU A 25 -1.56 -12.47 -0.89
N HIS A 26 -0.55 -11.63 -1.18
CA HIS A 26 -0.57 -10.22 -0.79
C HIS A 26 -1.77 -9.48 -1.39
N HIS A 27 -2.02 -9.62 -2.69
CA HIS A 27 -3.17 -8.98 -3.34
C HIS A 27 -4.52 -9.46 -2.80
N ILE A 28 -4.69 -10.76 -2.55
CA ILE A 28 -5.92 -11.31 -1.95
C ILE A 28 -6.14 -10.70 -0.57
N ASN A 29 -5.09 -10.63 0.26
CA ASN A 29 -5.20 -10.03 1.60
C ASN A 29 -5.57 -8.54 1.54
N GLN A 30 -4.95 -7.76 0.64
CA GLN A 30 -5.30 -6.35 0.48
C GLN A 30 -6.73 -6.15 -0.06
N ALA A 31 -7.17 -6.97 -1.02
CA ALA A 31 -8.53 -6.94 -1.54
C ALA A 31 -9.56 -7.26 -0.45
N MET A 32 -9.30 -8.30 0.35
CA MET A 32 -10.16 -8.66 1.48
C MET A 32 -10.20 -7.56 2.54
N LYS A 33 -9.06 -6.93 2.86
CA LYS A 33 -8.99 -5.80 3.79
C LYS A 33 -9.74 -4.57 3.27
N ALA A 34 -9.60 -4.25 1.98
CA ALA A 34 -10.36 -3.18 1.33
C ALA A 34 -11.87 -3.45 1.35
N GLN A 35 -12.28 -4.72 1.20
CA GLN A 35 -13.69 -5.09 1.20
C GLN A 35 -14.30 -5.12 2.61
N ALA A 36 -13.60 -5.70 3.59
CA ALA A 36 -14.15 -6.00 4.91
C ALA A 36 -13.91 -4.91 5.95
N SER A 37 -12.80 -4.18 5.86
CA SER A 37 -12.41 -3.20 6.89
C SER A 37 -12.57 -1.75 6.42
N MET A 38 -12.50 -1.47 5.12
CA MET A 38 -12.56 -0.11 4.59
C MET A 38 -13.97 0.20 4.11
N HIS A 39 -14.61 1.19 4.72
CA HIS A 39 -15.98 1.59 4.43
C HIS A 39 -16.03 2.96 3.77
N LYS A 40 -16.79 3.04 2.69
CA LYS A 40 -17.11 4.29 2.01
C LYS A 40 -17.88 5.21 2.96
N ASP A 41 -17.55 6.50 2.92
CA ASP A 41 -18.12 7.57 3.75
C ASP A 41 -17.79 7.49 5.26
N VAL A 42 -16.92 6.54 5.66
CA VAL A 42 -16.42 6.41 7.04
C VAL A 42 -14.89 6.51 7.05
N ASP A 43 -14.21 5.63 6.30
CA ASP A 43 -12.75 5.57 6.25
C ASP A 43 -12.20 6.38 5.06
N TYR A 44 -12.94 6.41 3.96
CA TYR A 44 -12.59 7.14 2.74
C TYR A 44 -13.84 7.65 2.03
N VAL A 45 -13.67 8.66 1.18
CA VAL A 45 -14.69 9.15 0.24
C VAL A 45 -14.16 9.10 -1.18
N VAL A 46 -15.08 8.93 -2.14
CA VAL A 46 -14.76 9.02 -3.57
C VAL A 46 -15.08 10.44 -4.02
N GLN A 47 -14.07 11.20 -4.44
CA GLN A 47 -14.22 12.57 -4.91
C GLN A 47 -13.44 12.75 -6.21
N ASP A 48 -14.09 13.27 -7.25
CA ASP A 48 -13.49 13.56 -8.55
C ASP A 48 -12.79 12.35 -9.20
N GLY A 49 -13.26 11.14 -8.91
CA GLY A 49 -12.65 9.89 -9.40
C GLY A 49 -11.43 9.41 -8.59
N GLU A 50 -11.13 10.05 -7.45
CA GLU A 50 -10.02 9.68 -6.56
C GLU A 50 -10.51 9.28 -5.17
N ILE A 51 -9.72 8.43 -4.49
CA ILE A 51 -9.94 8.04 -3.10
C ILE A 51 -9.32 9.07 -2.17
N VAL A 52 -10.13 9.70 -1.32
CA VAL A 52 -9.68 10.65 -0.30
C VAL A 52 -9.88 10.06 1.08
N ILE A 53 -8.81 9.98 1.86
CA ILE A 53 -8.82 9.42 3.21
C ILE A 53 -9.54 10.38 4.17
N VAL A 54 -10.44 9.82 4.99
CA VAL A 54 -11.11 10.56 6.07
C VAL A 54 -10.35 10.31 7.38
N ASP A 55 -10.06 11.38 8.11
CA ASP A 55 -9.52 11.27 9.47
C ASP A 55 -10.62 10.81 10.44
N GLN A 56 -10.48 9.62 11.02
CA GLN A 56 -11.47 9.05 11.94
C GLN A 56 -11.74 9.90 13.19
N PHE A 57 -10.81 10.77 13.61
CA PHE A 57 -10.99 11.60 14.80
C PHE A 57 -11.64 12.95 14.50
N THR A 58 -11.34 13.53 13.33
CA THR A 58 -11.74 14.92 13.01
C THR A 58 -12.71 15.03 11.85
N GLY A 59 -12.93 13.94 11.10
CA GLY A 59 -13.72 13.93 9.86
C GLY A 59 -13.08 14.72 8.71
N ARG A 60 -11.84 15.21 8.87
CA ARG A 60 -11.17 16.01 7.84
C ARG A 60 -10.70 15.14 6.70
N LEU A 61 -10.89 15.65 5.48
CA LEU A 61 -10.41 15.03 4.25
C LEU A 61 -8.90 15.27 4.09
N ARG A 62 -8.13 14.20 4.06
CA ARG A 62 -6.67 14.24 3.88
C ARG A 62 -6.33 14.02 2.40
N LYS A 63 -6.46 15.08 1.60
CA LYS A 63 -6.10 15.06 0.18
C LYS A 63 -4.59 14.79 -0.01
N GLY A 64 -4.25 13.99 -1.04
CA GLY A 64 -2.87 13.66 -1.39
C GLY A 64 -2.19 12.59 -0.52
N ARG A 65 -2.89 12.04 0.49
CA ARG A 65 -2.40 10.89 1.25
C ARG A 65 -2.96 9.60 0.68
N ARG A 66 -2.12 8.57 0.55
CA ARG A 66 -2.49 7.22 0.13
C ARG A 66 -2.28 6.23 1.27
N TYR A 67 -3.00 5.11 1.21
CA TYR A 67 -2.74 3.98 2.11
C TYR A 67 -1.54 3.18 1.61
N SER A 68 -0.74 2.65 2.53
CA SER A 68 0.46 1.87 2.21
C SER A 68 0.15 0.43 1.76
N GLU A 69 1.19 -0.26 1.31
CA GLU A 69 1.20 -1.72 1.03
C GLU A 69 0.22 -2.19 -0.05
N GLY A 70 -0.15 -1.32 -0.99
CA GLY A 70 -1.09 -1.68 -2.06
C GLY A 70 -2.57 -1.59 -1.64
N LEU A 71 -2.87 -1.19 -0.41
CA LEU A 71 -4.24 -1.09 0.09
C LEU A 71 -5.04 -0.02 -0.67
N HIS A 72 -4.39 1.09 -1.04
CA HIS A 72 -5.06 2.18 -1.73
C HIS A 72 -5.52 1.74 -3.14
N GLN A 73 -4.66 1.02 -3.87
CA GLN A 73 -4.97 0.42 -5.16
C GLN A 73 -6.09 -0.63 -5.03
N ALA A 74 -6.12 -1.40 -3.94
CA ALA A 74 -7.21 -2.34 -3.69
C ALA A 74 -8.56 -1.63 -3.47
N ILE A 75 -8.58 -0.46 -2.84
CA ILE A 75 -9.79 0.37 -2.68
C ILE A 75 -10.20 1.00 -4.02
N GLU A 76 -9.24 1.52 -4.79
CA GLU A 76 -9.49 2.04 -6.15
C GLU A 76 -10.14 0.95 -7.02
N ALA A 77 -9.58 -0.27 -7.01
CA ALA A 77 -10.13 -1.41 -7.74
C ALA A 77 -11.53 -1.81 -7.25
N LYS A 78 -11.78 -1.77 -5.93
CA LYS A 78 -13.10 -2.05 -5.32
C LYS A 78 -14.17 -1.06 -5.79
N GLU A 79 -13.83 0.22 -5.87
CA GLU A 79 -14.76 1.28 -6.32
C GLU A 79 -14.82 1.43 -7.86
N GLY A 80 -14.05 0.63 -8.61
CA GLY A 80 -14.01 0.66 -10.06
C GLY A 80 -13.33 1.92 -10.65
N LEU A 81 -12.42 2.52 -9.89
CA LEU A 81 -11.65 3.70 -10.30
C LEU A 81 -10.39 3.32 -11.07
N GLU A 82 -9.80 4.30 -11.75
CA GLU A 82 -8.50 4.12 -12.39
C GLU A 82 -7.42 3.93 -11.32
N ILE A 83 -6.69 2.81 -11.41
CA ILE A 83 -5.66 2.48 -10.43
C ILE A 83 -4.41 3.32 -10.71
N GLN A 84 -4.02 4.17 -9.76
CA GLN A 84 -2.84 4.99 -9.93
C GLN A 84 -1.58 4.24 -9.49
N ASN A 85 -0.54 4.28 -10.33
CA ASN A 85 0.76 3.70 -10.03
C ASN A 85 1.37 4.30 -8.76
N GLU A 86 1.86 3.45 -7.87
CA GLU A 86 2.59 3.86 -6.67
C GLU A 86 4.08 3.65 -6.88
N SER A 87 4.88 4.67 -6.58
CA SER A 87 6.34 4.52 -6.55
C SER A 87 6.74 3.89 -5.23
N MET A 88 7.31 2.69 -5.27
CA MET A 88 7.79 1.99 -4.08
C MET A 88 9.22 2.42 -3.74
N THR A 89 9.41 2.97 -2.55
CA THR A 89 10.74 3.28 -2.01
C THR A 89 11.37 2.00 -1.46
N LEU A 90 12.33 1.44 -2.19
CA LEU A 90 13.03 0.19 -1.81
C LEU A 90 14.06 0.38 -0.69
N ALA A 91 14.72 1.54 -0.66
CA ALA A 91 15.74 1.86 0.32
C ALA A 91 15.70 3.36 0.62
N THR A 92 16.02 3.73 1.85
CA THR A 92 16.16 5.13 2.28
C THR A 92 17.33 5.24 3.24
N ILE A 93 18.19 6.24 3.01
CA ILE A 93 19.22 6.65 3.96
C ILE A 93 19.31 8.17 3.93
N THR A 94 19.49 8.78 5.11
CA THR A 94 19.75 10.21 5.17
C THR A 94 21.22 10.49 4.83
N PHE A 95 21.53 11.64 4.25
CA PHE A 95 22.92 12.02 3.99
C PHE A 95 23.78 11.97 5.25
N GLN A 96 23.24 12.40 6.40
CA GLN A 96 23.93 12.36 7.68
C GLN A 96 24.34 10.93 8.07
N ASN A 97 23.42 9.96 7.93
CA ASN A 97 23.71 8.56 8.25
C ASN A 97 24.65 7.92 7.23
N TYR A 98 24.49 8.26 5.96
CA TYR A 98 25.38 7.78 4.90
C TYR A 98 26.82 8.25 5.11
N PHE A 99 27.03 9.54 5.41
CA PHE A 99 28.37 10.08 5.63
C PHE A 99 29.05 9.56 6.90
N ARG A 100 28.28 9.14 7.92
CA ARG A 100 28.83 8.53 9.14
C ARG A 100 29.45 7.14 8.91
N MET A 101 29.19 6.51 7.76
CA MET A 101 29.75 5.19 7.44
C MET A 101 31.22 5.24 6.99
N TYR A 102 31.75 6.42 6.64
CA TYR A 102 33.15 6.56 6.20
C TYR A 102 34.10 6.57 7.40
N GLU A 103 35.18 5.77 7.34
CA GLU A 103 36.23 5.76 8.38
C GLU A 103 36.93 7.13 8.51
N LYS A 104 37.04 7.86 7.40
CA LYS A 104 37.55 9.22 7.36
C LYS A 104 36.63 10.07 6.49
N LEU A 105 36.10 11.13 7.07
CA LEU A 105 35.26 12.11 6.40
C LEU A 105 35.89 13.50 6.53
N SER A 106 35.98 14.23 5.43
CA SER A 106 36.45 15.61 5.39
C SER A 106 35.61 16.42 4.41
N GLY A 107 35.39 17.70 4.71
CA GLY A 107 34.67 18.61 3.82
C GLY A 107 35.35 19.97 3.81
N MET A 108 35.31 20.65 2.66
CA MET A 108 35.70 22.05 2.55
C MET A 108 34.55 22.84 1.93
N THR A 109 34.44 24.09 2.35
CA THR A 109 33.48 25.05 1.80
C THR A 109 34.12 26.44 1.80
N GLY A 110 33.76 27.26 0.81
CA GLY A 110 34.15 28.67 0.76
C GLY A 110 33.23 29.60 1.58
N THR A 111 32.16 29.04 2.16
CA THR A 111 31.19 29.70 3.04
C THR A 111 31.07 28.94 4.34
#